data_AF-A0A7S1RRF2-F1
#
_entry.id   AF-A0A7S1RRF2-F1
#
_cell.length_a   1.000
_cell.length_b   1.000
_cell.length_c   1.000
_cell.angle_alpha   90.00
_cell.angle_beta   90.00
_cell.angle_gamma   90.00
#
_symmetry.space_group_name_H-M   'P 1'
#
loop_
_entity.id
_entity.type
_entity.pdbx_description
1 polymer ?
#
loop_
_entity_poly.entity_id
_entity_poly.type
_entity_poly.pdbx_seq_one_letter_code
_entity_poly.pdbx_strand_id
1 'polypeptide(L)'
;FVKAVKGLHLPKDIRQILRHALQAVNNRQFALSPDPSITPELRKCEPLLRLFCLGILAPLLRNPTKYASSQCFLEKSGEIIKSDPLIAWNMSAIADFLEHMLENKFDSKQKILKSAVRVLKPELLKYLKKQAEVSCDLETELLVDTYMMHFDRSKHMVRMTSVDLMKLSNMLKTHMAKLRIRENDELESLCSQLLEWGPDKIMMAERQTGCNVVHNFSLDPRFMFQDTESVICGVSNCLMPIGLCGSLYSKEIIKAYSASEDSENPRRVLEMLFRQLEQIKSKTFKDMQAEFESLRAAERLKSPPSYEMMQNLSKGVKMVGEMLNVEVSPQDLINFMAEQLVARAKYSQYLGNIENGLKDIYKKRDKYA
;
A
#
# COMPACT_ATOMS: atom_id res chain seq x y z
N PHE A 1 25.63 2.98 14.72
CA PHE A 1 24.73 3.11 13.57
C PHE A 1 23.48 2.23 13.68
N VAL A 2 23.55 0.89 13.59
CA VAL A 2 22.36 -0.02 13.58
C VAL A 2 21.39 0.24 14.74
N LYS A 3 21.91 0.42 15.96
CA LYS A 3 21.08 0.74 17.15
C LYS A 3 20.27 2.03 16.96
N ALA A 4 20.87 3.07 16.36
CA ALA A 4 20.19 4.34 16.10
C ALA A 4 19.09 4.18 15.04
N VAL A 5 19.37 3.44 13.96
CA VAL A 5 18.37 3.16 12.91
C VAL A 5 17.21 2.33 13.45
N LYS A 6 17.48 1.27 14.23
CA LYS A 6 16.44 0.44 14.84
C LYS A 6 15.61 1.19 15.89
N GLY A 7 16.17 2.22 16.52
CA GLY A 7 15.47 3.10 17.44
C GLY A 7 14.55 4.11 16.73
N LEU A 8 14.67 4.26 15.41
CA LEU A 8 13.80 5.12 14.63
C LEU A 8 12.45 4.42 14.40
N HIS A 9 11.37 5.11 14.72
CA HIS A 9 10.04 4.72 14.27
C HIS A 9 9.67 5.60 13.07
N LEU A 10 9.49 5.00 11.89
CA LEU A 10 9.12 5.79 10.72
C LEU A 10 7.68 6.31 10.86
N PRO A 11 7.39 7.53 10.37
CA PRO A 11 6.02 8.02 10.28
C PRO A 11 5.11 7.04 9.53
N LYS A 12 3.83 7.00 9.89
CA LYS A 12 2.84 6.07 9.32
C LYS A 12 2.82 6.12 7.79
N ASP A 13 2.86 7.32 7.21
CA ASP A 13 2.80 7.53 5.75
C ASP A 13 4.01 6.90 5.04
N ILE A 14 5.21 7.07 5.60
CA ILE A 14 6.42 6.44 5.06
C ILE A 14 6.32 4.92 5.16
N ARG A 15 5.78 4.40 6.27
CA ARG A 15 5.56 2.95 6.44
C ARG A 15 4.54 2.42 5.44
N GLN A 16 3.48 3.16 5.15
CA GLN A 16 2.51 2.83 4.10
C GLN A 16 3.16 2.82 2.71
N ILE A 17 4.00 3.82 2.37
CA ILE A 17 4.77 3.83 1.11
C ILE A 17 5.65 2.57 1.00
N LEU A 18 6.38 2.21 2.07
CA LEU A 18 7.21 1.01 2.10
C LEU A 18 6.37 -0.27 1.91
N ARG A 19 5.18 -0.35 2.53
CA ARG A 19 4.24 -1.47 2.32
C ARG A 19 3.78 -1.56 0.87
N HIS A 20 3.36 -0.45 0.26
CA HIS A 20 2.92 -0.43 -1.15
C HIS A 20 4.05 -0.84 -2.09
N ALA A 21 5.27 -0.34 -1.85
CA ALA A 21 6.45 -0.77 -2.60
C ALA A 21 6.70 -2.28 -2.46
N LEU A 22 6.60 -2.83 -1.26
CA LEU A 22 6.81 -4.26 -1.02
C LEU A 22 5.74 -5.13 -1.69
N GLN A 23 4.47 -4.71 -1.65
CA GLN A 23 3.39 -5.37 -2.36
C GLN A 23 3.62 -5.37 -3.88
N ALA A 24 4.02 -4.24 -4.45
CA ALA A 24 4.36 -4.15 -5.86
C ALA A 24 5.54 -5.08 -6.23
N VAL A 25 6.54 -5.21 -5.36
CA VAL A 25 7.66 -6.15 -5.52
C VAL A 25 7.21 -7.60 -5.50
N ASN A 26 6.34 -7.97 -4.55
CA ASN A 26 5.79 -9.31 -4.46
C ASN A 26 4.97 -9.69 -5.69
N ASN A 27 4.17 -8.75 -6.23
CA ASN A 27 3.29 -9.00 -7.37
C ASN A 27 4.07 -9.18 -8.69
N ARG A 28 5.23 -8.52 -8.85
CA ARG A 28 6.00 -8.52 -10.10
C ARG A 28 7.06 -9.63 -10.21
N GLN A 29 7.27 -10.42 -9.15
CA GLN A 29 8.21 -11.55 -9.12
C GLN A 29 9.59 -11.26 -9.74
N PHE A 30 10.31 -10.27 -9.18
CA PHE A 30 11.64 -9.92 -9.68
C PHE A 30 12.67 -11.06 -9.52
N ALA A 31 13.55 -11.22 -10.51
CA ALA A 31 14.72 -12.09 -10.40
C ALA A 31 15.68 -11.51 -9.35
N LEU A 32 15.79 -12.19 -8.20
CA LEU A 32 16.66 -11.77 -7.10
C LEU A 32 18.06 -12.32 -7.32
N SER A 33 19.07 -11.46 -7.39
CA SER A 33 20.47 -11.89 -7.44
C SER A 33 20.80 -12.75 -6.22
N PRO A 34 21.56 -13.85 -6.38
CA PRO A 34 21.93 -14.71 -5.28
C PRO A 34 22.92 -14.00 -4.36
N ASP A 35 22.52 -13.76 -3.11
CA ASP A 35 23.41 -13.36 -2.01
C ASP A 35 23.28 -14.39 -0.89
N PRO A 36 24.34 -15.17 -0.58
CA PRO A 36 24.29 -16.20 0.45
C PRO A 36 24.13 -15.63 1.86
N SER A 37 24.39 -14.33 2.07
CA SER A 37 24.25 -13.67 3.37
C SER A 37 22.83 -13.18 3.68
N ILE A 38 21.92 -13.24 2.70
CA ILE A 38 20.55 -12.72 2.82
C ILE A 38 19.53 -13.78 2.39
N THR A 39 18.57 -14.04 3.28
CA THR A 39 17.48 -14.98 2.97
C THR A 39 16.66 -14.52 1.76
N PRO A 40 16.10 -15.43 0.94
CA PRO A 40 15.29 -15.06 -0.22
C PRO A 40 14.13 -14.12 0.13
N GLU A 41 13.54 -14.27 1.32
CA GLU A 41 12.46 -13.41 1.80
C GLU A 41 12.93 -11.97 2.05
N LEU A 42 14.10 -11.76 2.67
CA LEU A 42 14.65 -10.43 2.92
C LEU A 42 15.17 -9.77 1.65
N ARG A 43 15.59 -10.55 0.65
CA ARG A 43 15.99 -10.00 -0.66
C ARG A 43 14.86 -9.26 -1.37
N LYS A 44 13.60 -9.65 -1.16
CA LYS A 44 12.43 -8.90 -1.65
C LYS A 44 12.35 -7.48 -1.08
N CYS A 45 13.06 -7.19 0.01
CA CYS A 45 13.11 -5.85 0.61
C CYS A 45 14.26 -4.98 0.07
N GLU A 46 15.09 -5.45 -0.87
CA GLU A 46 16.18 -4.62 -1.45
C GLU A 46 15.69 -3.32 -2.11
N PRO A 47 14.56 -3.30 -2.84
CA PRO A 47 14.01 -2.04 -3.36
C PRO A 47 13.62 -1.06 -2.25
N LEU A 48 13.09 -1.56 -1.11
CA LEU A 48 12.78 -0.73 0.07
C LEU A 48 14.06 -0.14 0.66
N LEU A 49 15.15 -0.92 0.68
CA LEU A 49 16.45 -0.44 1.15
C LEU A 49 17.00 0.68 0.27
N ARG A 50 16.81 0.59 -1.05
CA ARG A 50 17.16 1.69 -1.97
C ARG A 50 16.32 2.93 -1.71
N LEU A 51 15.00 2.80 -1.57
CA LEU A 51 14.11 3.91 -1.23
C LEU A 51 14.52 4.58 0.09
N PHE A 52 14.81 3.78 1.11
CA PHE A 52 15.19 4.29 2.42
C PHE A 52 16.57 4.97 2.42
N CYS A 53 17.59 4.32 1.88
CA CYS A 53 18.95 4.88 1.90
C CYS A 53 19.10 6.05 0.91
N LEU A 54 18.62 5.93 -0.32
CA LEU A 54 18.79 6.97 -1.35
C LEU A 54 17.73 8.07 -1.28
N GLY A 55 16.50 7.73 -0.88
CA GLY A 55 15.39 8.68 -0.80
C GLY A 55 15.31 9.42 0.52
N ILE A 56 15.81 8.85 1.62
CA ILE A 56 15.69 9.43 2.97
C ILE A 56 17.06 9.69 3.59
N LEU A 57 17.88 8.66 3.83
CA LEU A 57 19.11 8.84 4.60
C LEU A 57 20.16 9.68 3.88
N ALA A 58 20.48 9.38 2.62
CA ALA A 58 21.53 10.08 1.88
C ALA A 58 21.22 11.58 1.69
N PRO A 59 19.99 12.02 1.34
CA PRO A 59 19.66 13.45 1.28
C PRO A 59 19.84 14.16 2.62
N LEU A 60 19.44 13.53 3.74
CA LEU A 60 19.60 14.08 5.09
C LEU A 60 21.09 14.20 5.47
N LEU A 61 21.88 13.18 5.15
CA LEU A 61 23.30 13.10 5.47
C LEU A 61 24.18 14.02 4.59
N ARG A 62 23.81 14.21 3.31
CA ARG A 62 24.53 15.08 2.36
C ARG A 62 24.24 16.57 2.58
N ASN A 63 23.06 16.91 3.10
CA ASN A 63 22.67 18.30 3.36
C ASN A 63 22.26 18.54 4.81
N PRO A 64 23.13 18.24 5.80
CA PRO A 64 22.75 18.26 7.21
C PRO A 64 22.36 19.65 7.69
N THR A 65 22.93 20.72 7.13
CA THR A 65 22.58 22.11 7.47
C THR A 65 21.16 22.51 7.08
N LYS A 66 20.62 21.93 5.99
CA LYS A 66 19.23 22.16 5.56
C LYS A 66 18.25 21.51 6.52
N TYR A 67 18.54 20.28 6.94
CA TYR A 67 17.63 19.44 7.73
C TYR A 67 17.84 19.54 9.25
N ALA A 68 18.98 20.09 9.68
CA ALA A 68 19.22 20.51 11.06
C ALA A 68 18.94 22.01 11.21
N SER A 69 17.75 22.44 10.80
CA SER A 69 17.31 23.84 10.82
C SER A 69 16.16 24.06 11.81
N SER A 70 15.83 25.33 12.06
CA SER A 70 14.67 25.72 12.87
C SER A 70 13.35 25.18 12.29
N GLN A 71 13.24 25.06 10.96
CA GLN A 71 12.09 24.47 10.27
C GLN A 71 11.86 23.00 10.64
N CYS A 72 12.93 22.30 11.02
CA CYS A 72 12.89 20.92 11.48
C CYS A 72 13.02 20.80 13.00
N PHE A 73 12.96 21.91 13.74
CA PHE A 73 13.13 21.98 15.20
C PHE A 73 14.47 21.42 15.70
N LEU A 74 15.52 21.54 14.88
CA LEU A 74 16.87 21.01 15.15
C LEU A 74 17.95 22.09 15.09
N GLU A 75 17.60 23.33 15.43
CA GLU A 75 18.49 24.49 15.32
C GLU A 75 19.81 24.32 16.09
N LYS A 76 19.76 23.82 17.33
CA LYS A 76 20.96 23.53 18.13
C LYS A 76 21.91 22.55 17.45
N SER A 77 21.37 21.52 16.79
CA SER A 77 22.17 20.57 16.00
C SER A 77 22.79 21.25 14.78
N GLY A 78 22.05 22.16 14.14
CA GLY A 78 22.54 22.99 13.04
C GLY A 78 23.71 23.89 13.45
N GLU A 79 23.63 24.52 14.62
CA GLU A 79 24.72 25.33 15.18
C GLU A 79 25.98 24.49 15.42
N ILE A 80 25.83 23.29 15.99
CA ILE A 80 26.94 22.35 16.21
C ILE A 80 27.58 21.96 14.87
N ILE A 81 26.77 21.61 13.87
CA ILE A 81 27.27 21.25 12.52
C ILE A 81 27.99 22.42 11.86
N LYS A 82 27.54 23.66 12.05
CA LYS A 82 28.22 24.86 11.55
C LYS A 82 29.53 25.13 12.29
N SER A 83 29.57 24.85 13.60
CA SER A 83 30.77 25.05 14.42
C SER A 83 31.87 24.02 14.18
N ASP A 84 31.51 22.80 13.78
CA ASP A 84 32.46 21.73 13.45
C ASP A 84 32.17 21.11 12.06
N PRO A 85 32.85 21.60 11.00
CA PRO A 85 32.70 21.06 9.64
C PRO A 85 33.05 19.57 9.51
N LEU A 86 33.82 18.99 10.43
CA LEU A 86 34.17 17.57 10.43
C LEU A 86 32.90 16.70 10.56
N ILE A 87 31.89 17.18 11.28
CA ILE A 87 30.61 16.48 11.45
C ILE A 87 29.92 16.33 10.09
N ALA A 88 29.82 17.41 9.31
CA ALA A 88 29.23 17.37 7.98
C ALA A 88 30.00 16.45 7.02
N TRP A 89 31.34 16.50 7.09
CA TRP A 89 32.20 15.59 6.31
C TRP A 89 31.96 14.12 6.66
N ASN A 90 31.92 13.78 7.96
CA ASN A 90 31.63 12.44 8.44
C ASN A 90 30.23 11.96 8.02
N MET A 91 29.21 12.83 8.05
CA MET A 91 27.87 12.50 7.59
C MET A 91 27.85 12.20 6.08
N SER A 92 28.56 13.00 5.27
CA SER A 92 28.71 12.72 3.84
C SER A 92 29.43 11.37 3.59
N ALA A 93 30.49 11.08 4.34
CA ALA A 93 31.20 9.80 4.24
C ALA A 93 30.30 8.60 4.58
N ILE A 94 29.37 8.74 5.54
CA ILE A 94 28.35 7.73 5.83
C ILE A 94 27.38 7.58 4.65
N ALA A 95 26.96 8.68 4.02
CA ALA A 95 26.10 8.63 2.84
C ALA A 95 26.77 7.86 1.69
N ASP A 96 28.03 8.19 1.39
CA ASP A 96 28.82 7.52 0.35
C ASP A 96 28.98 6.02 0.66
N PHE A 97 29.20 5.65 1.93
CA PHE A 97 29.24 4.25 2.35
C PHE A 97 27.91 3.52 2.11
N LEU A 98 26.77 4.14 2.43
CA LEU A 98 25.44 3.55 2.22
C LEU A 98 25.13 3.38 0.71
N GLU A 99 25.54 4.33 -0.12
CA GLU A 99 25.39 4.26 -1.57
C GLU A 99 26.27 3.15 -2.17
N HIS A 100 27.55 3.11 -1.82
CA HIS A 100 28.45 2.04 -2.26
C HIS A 100 28.00 0.65 -1.79
N MET A 101 27.35 0.55 -0.63
CA MET A 101 26.72 -0.69 -0.15
C MET A 101 25.57 -1.15 -1.05
N LEU A 102 24.76 -0.24 -1.59
CA LEU A 102 23.67 -0.58 -2.49
C LEU A 102 24.13 -0.96 -3.89
N GLU A 103 25.23 -0.36 -4.34
CA GLU A 103 25.81 -0.57 -5.66
C GLU A 103 26.85 -1.69 -5.69
N ASN A 104 27.18 -2.28 -4.54
CA ASN A 104 28.25 -3.27 -4.37
C ASN A 104 29.62 -2.80 -4.88
N LYS A 105 29.93 -1.51 -4.77
CA LYS A 105 31.17 -0.89 -5.33
C LYS A 105 32.42 -1.00 -4.44
N PHE A 106 32.40 -1.82 -3.39
CA PHE A 106 33.57 -1.97 -2.52
C PHE A 106 34.68 -2.83 -3.16
N ASP A 107 35.91 -2.31 -3.19
CA ASP A 107 37.08 -3.04 -3.67
C ASP A 107 37.39 -4.24 -2.77
N SER A 108 37.92 -5.31 -3.36
CA SER A 108 38.57 -6.46 -2.70
C SER A 108 39.49 -6.09 -1.53
N LYS A 109 40.19 -4.95 -1.62
CA LYS A 109 41.10 -4.45 -0.58
C LYS A 109 40.40 -3.91 0.66
N GLN A 110 39.12 -3.51 0.56
CA GLN A 110 38.36 -2.89 1.64
C GLN A 110 37.66 -3.94 2.53
N LYS A 111 38.45 -4.86 3.12
CA LYS A 111 37.94 -6.00 3.90
C LYS A 111 37.02 -5.60 5.07
N ILE A 112 37.37 -4.53 5.79
CA ILE A 112 36.60 -4.02 6.93
C ILE A 112 35.22 -3.53 6.48
N LEU A 113 35.16 -2.73 5.41
CA LEU A 113 33.89 -2.21 4.88
C LEU A 113 33.00 -3.34 4.35
N LYS A 114 33.59 -4.33 3.67
CA LYS A 114 32.86 -5.54 3.24
C LYS A 114 32.29 -6.34 4.40
N SER A 115 33.05 -6.49 5.49
CA SER A 115 32.57 -7.12 6.73
C SER A 115 31.40 -6.33 7.33
N ALA A 116 31.53 -5.00 7.40
CA ALA A 116 30.47 -4.13 7.89
C ALA A 116 29.19 -4.24 7.04
N VAL A 117 29.30 -4.28 5.72
CA VAL A 117 28.16 -4.47 4.80
C VAL A 117 27.42 -5.79 5.05
N ARG A 118 28.16 -6.90 5.25
CA ARG A 118 27.57 -8.22 5.51
C ARG A 118 26.72 -8.26 6.78
N VAL A 119 27.00 -7.39 7.75
CA VAL A 119 26.19 -7.26 8.98
C VAL A 119 25.10 -6.21 8.80
N LEU A 120 25.44 -5.06 8.23
CA LEU A 120 24.54 -3.92 8.17
C LEU A 120 23.37 -4.15 7.21
N LYS A 121 23.64 -4.67 6.01
CA LYS A 121 22.62 -4.83 4.96
C LYS A 121 21.48 -5.76 5.41
N PRO A 122 21.73 -6.97 5.95
CA PRO A 122 20.66 -7.82 6.49
C PRO A 122 19.86 -7.16 7.61
N GLU A 123 20.51 -6.43 8.51
CA GLU A 123 19.84 -5.79 9.64
C GLU A 123 18.94 -4.62 9.22
N LEU A 124 19.36 -3.84 8.21
CA LEU A 124 18.51 -2.80 7.62
C LEU A 124 17.33 -3.40 6.86
N LEU A 125 17.52 -4.50 6.13
CA LEU A 125 16.43 -5.20 5.45
C LEU A 125 15.40 -5.73 6.44
N LYS A 126 15.83 -6.36 7.54
CA LYS A 126 14.92 -6.81 8.62
C LYS A 126 14.15 -5.64 9.22
N TYR A 127 14.84 -4.54 9.48
CA TYR A 127 14.20 -3.32 9.98
C TYR A 127 13.12 -2.82 9.01
N LEU A 128 13.44 -2.68 7.72
CA LEU A 128 12.48 -2.17 6.72
C LEU A 128 11.30 -3.11 6.49
N LYS A 129 11.52 -4.42 6.52
CA LYS A 129 10.44 -5.41 6.48
C LYS A 129 9.45 -5.17 7.63
N LYS A 130 9.96 -5.04 8.87
CA LYS A 130 9.14 -4.73 10.04
C LYS A 130 8.43 -3.37 9.92
N GLN A 131 9.08 -2.36 9.36
CA GLN A 131 8.44 -1.06 9.15
C GLN A 131 7.30 -1.14 8.13
N ALA A 132 7.42 -1.97 7.09
CA ALA A 132 6.41 -2.21 6.07
C ALA A 132 5.25 -3.13 6.52
N GLU A 133 5.37 -3.79 7.68
CA GLU A 133 4.30 -4.56 8.32
C GLU A 133 3.29 -3.64 9.04
N VAL A 134 2.70 -2.70 8.30
CA VAL A 134 1.55 -1.87 8.75
C VAL A 134 0.27 -2.34 8.08
N SER A 135 -0.92 -2.18 8.66
CA SER A 135 -2.18 -2.31 7.89
C SER A 135 -2.18 -1.34 6.71
N CYS A 136 -2.70 -1.76 5.56
CA CYS A 136 -3.04 -0.83 4.49
C CYS A 136 -4.55 -0.62 4.57
N ASP A 137 -4.90 0.47 5.20
CA ASP A 137 -6.25 0.96 5.45
C ASP A 137 -6.53 2.25 4.68
N LEU A 138 -5.57 2.74 3.88
CA LEU A 138 -5.65 4.01 3.15
C LEU A 138 -6.98 4.21 2.41
N GLU A 139 -7.48 3.20 1.70
CA GLU A 139 -8.77 3.29 1.00
C GLU A 139 -9.93 3.50 1.98
N THR A 140 -9.91 2.81 3.13
CA THR A 140 -10.92 2.98 4.18
C THR A 140 -10.78 4.32 4.87
N GLU A 141 -9.54 4.77 5.14
CA GLU A 141 -9.26 6.07 5.75
C GLU A 141 -9.73 7.22 4.84
N LEU A 142 -9.38 7.19 3.55
CA LEU A 142 -9.84 8.17 2.57
C LEU A 142 -11.37 8.21 2.49
N LEU A 143 -12.03 7.04 2.52
CA LEU A 143 -13.48 6.96 2.50
C LEU A 143 -14.08 7.61 3.76
N VAL A 144 -13.59 7.22 4.93
CA VAL A 144 -14.07 7.74 6.23
C VAL A 144 -13.82 9.24 6.32
N ASP A 145 -12.63 9.71 5.96
CA ASP A 145 -12.27 11.12 5.93
C ASP A 145 -13.21 11.89 5.02
N THR A 146 -13.49 11.38 3.80
CA THR A 146 -14.42 12.03 2.87
C THR A 146 -15.79 12.24 3.52
N TYR A 147 -16.37 11.21 4.15
CA TYR A 147 -17.64 11.34 4.87
C TYR A 147 -17.55 12.27 6.09
N MET A 148 -16.45 12.22 6.84
CA MET A 148 -16.25 13.08 8.01
C MET A 148 -16.14 14.56 7.63
N MET A 149 -15.55 14.87 6.47
CA MET A 149 -15.39 16.24 5.96
C MET A 149 -16.73 16.95 5.73
N HIS A 150 -17.82 16.23 5.47
CA HIS A 150 -19.17 16.81 5.39
C HIS A 150 -19.63 17.47 6.69
N PHE A 151 -19.16 16.94 7.82
CA PHE A 151 -19.49 17.41 9.16
C PHE A 151 -18.40 18.30 9.76
N ASP A 152 -17.34 18.59 9.00
CA ASP A 152 -16.35 19.57 9.42
C ASP A 152 -16.87 21.00 9.22
N ARG A 153 -16.59 21.85 10.20
CA ARG A 153 -16.88 23.30 10.17
C ARG A 153 -15.61 24.12 9.90
N SER A 154 -14.46 23.46 9.85
CA SER A 154 -13.17 24.07 9.57
C SER A 154 -13.11 24.58 8.13
N LYS A 155 -12.41 25.69 7.91
CA LYS A 155 -12.10 26.14 6.55
C LYS A 155 -10.97 25.28 6.00
N HIS A 156 -11.26 24.49 4.98
CA HIS A 156 -10.25 23.74 4.25
C HIS A 156 -9.68 24.64 3.16
N MET A 157 -8.41 25.01 3.28
CA MET A 157 -7.74 25.91 2.35
C MET A 157 -6.59 25.21 1.66
N VAL A 158 -6.59 25.23 0.33
CA VAL A 158 -5.42 24.90 -0.47
C VAL A 158 -4.66 26.19 -0.73
N ARG A 159 -3.37 26.20 -0.38
CA ARG A 159 -2.49 27.34 -0.58
C ARG A 159 -1.50 27.02 -1.69
N MET A 160 -1.47 27.86 -2.72
CA MET A 160 -0.51 27.71 -3.81
C MET A 160 0.12 29.05 -4.16
N THR A 161 1.40 29.03 -4.51
CA THR A 161 2.08 30.24 -4.98
C THR A 161 1.67 30.55 -6.42
N SER A 162 1.78 31.82 -6.82
CA SER A 162 1.48 32.25 -8.19
C SER A 162 2.32 31.48 -9.21
N VAL A 163 3.60 31.26 -8.89
CA VAL A 163 4.54 30.49 -9.72
C VAL A 163 4.09 29.03 -9.86
N ASP A 164 3.65 28.39 -8.77
CA ASP A 164 3.17 27.00 -8.83
C ASP A 164 1.89 26.87 -9.64
N LEU A 165 0.97 27.84 -9.54
CA LEU A 165 -0.24 27.88 -10.36
C LEU A 165 0.07 28.04 -11.85
N MET A 166 1.03 28.91 -12.21
CA MET A 166 1.48 29.06 -13.60
C MET A 166 2.10 27.76 -14.13
N LYS A 167 2.96 27.11 -13.34
CA LYS A 167 3.57 25.82 -13.69
C LYS A 167 2.52 24.71 -13.81
N LEU A 168 1.54 24.65 -12.91
CA LEU A 168 0.43 23.70 -12.96
C LEU A 168 -0.44 23.92 -14.21
N SER A 169 -0.79 25.17 -14.53
CA SER A 169 -1.57 25.54 -15.74
C SER A 169 -0.91 25.03 -17.01
N ASN A 170 0.41 25.27 -17.16
CA ASN A 170 1.18 24.78 -18.29
C ASN A 170 1.22 23.24 -18.35
N MET A 171 1.40 22.57 -17.20
CA MET A 171 1.41 21.11 -17.13
C MET A 171 0.07 20.51 -17.56
N LEU A 172 -1.05 21.07 -17.10
CA LEU A 172 -2.40 20.64 -17.47
C LEU A 172 -2.63 20.79 -18.97
N LYS A 173 -2.27 21.93 -19.56
CA LYS A 173 -2.35 22.12 -21.02
C LYS A 173 -1.50 21.14 -21.81
N THR A 174 -0.24 20.99 -21.44
CA THR A 174 0.74 20.16 -22.15
C THR A 174 0.34 18.69 -22.14
N HIS A 175 -0.35 18.25 -21.08
CA HIS A 175 -0.75 16.87 -20.89
C HIS A 175 -2.26 16.67 -20.94
N MET A 176 -3.02 17.62 -21.49
CA MET A 176 -4.49 17.59 -21.52
C MET A 176 -5.02 16.31 -22.17
N ALA A 177 -4.44 15.91 -23.31
CA ALA A 177 -4.80 14.66 -24.00
C ALA A 177 -4.48 13.38 -23.20
N LYS A 178 -3.64 13.46 -22.15
CA LYS A 178 -3.34 12.35 -21.23
C LYS A 178 -4.24 12.35 -20.00
N LEU A 179 -4.83 13.49 -19.66
CA LEU A 179 -5.89 13.57 -18.68
C LEU A 179 -7.09 12.88 -19.33
N ARG A 180 -7.54 11.76 -18.77
CA ARG A 180 -8.69 10.97 -19.27
C ARG A 180 -10.02 11.71 -19.00
N ILE A 181 -10.08 12.97 -19.40
CA ILE A 181 -11.25 13.83 -19.30
C ILE A 181 -12.24 13.39 -20.38
N ARG A 182 -13.52 13.29 -20.04
CA ARG A 182 -14.55 12.90 -21.03
C ARG A 182 -14.74 14.06 -22.02
N GLU A 183 -15.06 13.75 -23.27
CA GLU A 183 -15.43 14.79 -24.23
C GLU A 183 -16.67 15.54 -23.74
N ASN A 184 -16.61 16.87 -23.73
CA ASN A 184 -17.64 17.78 -23.19
C ASN A 184 -17.80 17.76 -21.66
N ASP A 185 -16.75 17.39 -20.93
CA ASP A 185 -16.67 17.55 -19.47
C ASP A 185 -16.45 19.03 -19.09
N GLU A 186 -17.03 19.47 -17.97
CA GLU A 186 -16.80 20.80 -17.41
C GLU A 186 -15.30 21.05 -17.14
N LEU A 187 -14.57 20.02 -16.73
CA LEU A 187 -13.12 20.09 -16.50
C LEU A 187 -12.36 20.33 -17.81
N GLU A 188 -12.84 19.79 -18.93
CA GLU A 188 -12.27 20.06 -20.26
C GLU A 188 -12.45 21.54 -20.63
N SER A 189 -13.66 22.05 -20.45
CA SER A 189 -13.98 23.47 -20.69
C SER A 189 -13.09 24.39 -19.85
N LEU A 190 -12.97 24.12 -18.55
CA LEU A 190 -12.11 24.90 -17.65
C LEU A 190 -10.63 24.82 -18.05
N CYS A 191 -10.12 23.64 -18.39
CA CYS A 191 -8.73 23.46 -18.82
C CYS A 191 -8.45 24.16 -20.15
N SER A 192 -9.41 24.17 -21.08
CA SER A 192 -9.27 24.84 -22.39
C SER A 192 -9.12 26.37 -22.26
N GLN A 193 -9.74 26.95 -21.23
CA GLN A 193 -9.70 28.39 -20.93
C GLN A 193 -8.43 28.82 -20.20
N LEU A 194 -7.63 27.87 -19.69
CA LEU A 194 -6.38 28.22 -19.01
C LEU A 194 -5.46 29.01 -19.95
N LEU A 195 -4.59 29.84 -19.38
CA LEU A 195 -3.55 30.52 -20.15
C LEU A 195 -2.25 29.71 -20.10
N GLU A 196 -1.48 29.79 -21.19
CA GLU A 196 -0.12 29.27 -21.21
C GLU A 196 0.86 30.39 -20.85
N TRP A 197 1.81 30.07 -19.98
CA TRP A 197 2.77 31.02 -19.43
C TRP A 197 4.17 30.74 -20.00
N GLY A 198 4.76 31.71 -20.67
CA GLY A 198 6.14 31.60 -21.16
C GLY A 198 7.16 31.44 -20.01
N PRO A 199 8.30 30.73 -20.23
CA PRO A 199 9.33 30.53 -19.21
C PRO A 199 9.83 31.85 -18.58
N ASP A 200 9.97 32.90 -19.39
CA ASP A 200 10.44 34.21 -18.92
C ASP A 200 9.48 34.84 -17.92
N LYS A 201 8.16 34.70 -18.11
CA LYS A 201 7.15 35.21 -17.18
C LYS A 201 7.18 34.46 -15.86
N ILE A 202 7.36 33.14 -15.89
CA ILE A 202 7.48 32.31 -14.69
C ILE A 202 8.75 32.71 -13.91
N MET A 203 9.88 32.85 -14.61
CA MET A 203 11.15 33.26 -14.00
C MET A 203 11.07 34.68 -13.42
N MET A 204 10.41 35.61 -14.11
CA MET A 204 10.17 36.97 -13.62
C MET A 204 9.32 36.94 -12.34
N ALA A 205 8.23 36.17 -12.33
CA ALA A 205 7.38 36.02 -11.16
C ALA A 205 8.12 35.41 -9.97
N GLU A 206 9.04 34.47 -10.22
CA GLU A 206 9.84 33.80 -9.19
C GLU A 206 10.90 34.71 -8.56
N ARG A 207 11.49 35.63 -9.34
CA ARG A 207 12.61 36.49 -8.89
C ARG A 207 12.16 37.85 -8.38
N GLN A 208 11.05 38.38 -8.87
CA GLN A 208 10.61 39.73 -8.54
C GLN A 208 9.80 39.75 -7.23
N THR A 209 10.26 40.55 -6.28
CA THR A 209 9.60 40.73 -4.98
C THR A 209 8.17 41.26 -5.20
N GLY A 210 7.19 40.61 -4.56
CA GLY A 210 5.77 40.97 -4.66
C GLY A 210 5.01 40.32 -5.83
N CYS A 211 5.70 39.65 -6.76
CA CYS A 211 5.03 38.95 -7.87
C CYS A 211 4.61 37.51 -7.50
N ASN A 212 5.43 36.80 -6.72
CA ASN A 212 5.07 35.45 -6.26
C ASN A 212 4.23 35.50 -4.97
N VAL A 213 2.94 35.80 -5.11
CA VAL A 213 2.01 35.81 -3.97
C VAL A 213 1.37 34.43 -3.74
N VAL A 214 0.96 34.17 -2.50
CA VAL A 214 0.24 32.95 -2.11
C VAL A 214 -1.27 33.17 -2.27
N HIS A 215 -1.89 32.31 -3.06
CA HIS A 215 -3.34 32.26 -3.26
C HIS A 215 -3.96 31.24 -2.31
N ASN A 216 -5.14 31.56 -1.76
CA ASN A 216 -5.90 30.67 -0.89
C ASN A 216 -7.18 30.24 -1.61
N PHE A 217 -7.33 28.95 -1.86
CA PHE A 217 -8.54 28.36 -2.42
C PHE A 217 -9.33 27.70 -1.31
N SER A 218 -10.54 28.19 -1.03
CA SER A 218 -11.45 27.56 -0.08
C SER A 218 -12.10 26.36 -0.77
N LEU A 219 -11.89 25.17 -0.22
CA LEU A 219 -12.57 23.97 -0.68
C LEU A 219 -13.95 23.88 -0.03
N ASP A 220 -14.95 23.53 -0.82
CA ASP A 220 -16.23 23.07 -0.30
C ASP A 220 -16.20 21.54 -0.21
N PRO A 221 -16.08 20.95 0.99
CA PRO A 221 -16.08 19.50 1.14
C PRO A 221 -17.49 18.90 0.98
N ARG A 222 -18.54 19.72 0.84
CA ARG A 222 -19.95 19.29 0.92
C ARG A 222 -20.55 18.84 -0.42
N PHE A 223 -19.71 18.46 -1.38
CA PHE A 223 -20.15 18.08 -2.71
C PHE A 223 -21.21 16.95 -2.72
N MET A 224 -21.13 15.95 -1.84
CA MET A 224 -22.14 14.88 -1.74
C MET A 224 -23.55 15.36 -1.31
N PHE A 225 -23.72 16.58 -0.81
CA PHE A 225 -25.07 17.15 -0.60
C PHE A 225 -25.67 17.73 -1.89
N GLN A 226 -24.83 18.06 -2.87
CA GLN A 226 -25.22 18.64 -4.15
C GLN A 226 -25.31 17.54 -5.22
N ASP A 227 -24.34 16.61 -5.23
CA ASP A 227 -24.24 15.50 -6.16
C ASP A 227 -24.69 14.19 -5.51
N THR A 228 -25.88 13.70 -5.88
CA THR A 228 -26.46 12.48 -5.31
C THR A 228 -25.80 11.20 -5.82
N GLU A 229 -25.12 11.23 -6.97
CA GLU A 229 -24.43 10.07 -7.55
C GLU A 229 -22.91 10.16 -7.37
N SER A 230 -22.43 9.67 -6.23
CA SER A 230 -21.00 9.55 -5.94
C SER A 230 -20.50 8.11 -6.17
N VAL A 231 -19.32 7.97 -6.76
CA VAL A 231 -18.67 6.69 -7.10
C VAL A 231 -17.21 6.68 -6.64
N ILE A 232 -16.64 5.50 -6.42
CA ILE A 232 -15.20 5.36 -6.20
C ILE A 232 -14.51 5.33 -7.56
N CYS A 233 -13.64 6.30 -7.82
CA CYS A 233 -12.85 6.34 -9.04
C CYS A 233 -11.81 5.24 -9.05
N GLY A 234 -11.77 4.41 -10.10
CA GLY A 234 -10.82 3.31 -10.23
C GLY A 234 -9.37 3.76 -10.47
N VAL A 235 -9.12 5.05 -10.72
CA VAL A 235 -7.77 5.61 -10.89
C VAL A 235 -7.25 6.21 -9.58
N SER A 236 -8.03 7.08 -8.93
CA SER A 236 -7.61 7.74 -7.68
C SER A 236 -7.96 6.94 -6.42
N ASN A 237 -8.88 5.97 -6.52
CA ASN A 237 -9.52 5.28 -5.39
C ASN A 237 -10.20 6.24 -4.40
N CYS A 238 -10.58 7.44 -4.85
CA CYS A 238 -11.31 8.41 -4.06
C CYS A 238 -12.80 8.41 -4.43
N LEU A 239 -13.63 8.79 -3.47
CA LEU A 239 -15.06 9.06 -3.69
C LEU A 239 -15.23 10.40 -4.39
N MET A 240 -15.94 10.43 -5.51
CA MET A 240 -16.17 11.65 -6.28
C MET A 240 -17.49 11.57 -7.08
N PRO A 241 -18.05 12.71 -7.53
CA PRO A 241 -19.21 12.72 -8.41
C PRO A 241 -18.97 11.90 -9.68
N ILE A 242 -20.00 11.17 -10.14
CA ILE A 242 -19.90 10.32 -11.34
C ILE A 242 -19.51 11.10 -12.60
N GLY A 243 -19.92 12.37 -12.68
CA GLY A 243 -19.59 13.28 -13.78
C GLY A 243 -18.09 13.56 -13.89
N LEU A 244 -17.40 13.63 -12.76
CA LEU A 244 -15.95 13.91 -12.68
C LEU A 244 -15.09 12.63 -12.74
N CYS A 245 -15.71 11.46 -12.89
CA CYS A 245 -15.02 10.19 -12.93
C CYS A 245 -14.83 9.68 -14.36
N GLY A 246 -13.67 9.09 -14.66
CA GLY A 246 -13.46 8.36 -15.91
C GLY A 246 -14.36 7.12 -16.06
N SER A 247 -14.17 6.33 -17.11
CA SER A 247 -14.95 5.11 -17.35
C SER A 247 -14.73 3.98 -16.33
N LEU A 248 -13.61 4.02 -15.60
CA LEU A 248 -13.26 3.07 -14.55
C LEU A 248 -13.75 3.61 -13.21
N TYR A 249 -14.91 3.15 -12.75
CA TYR A 249 -15.46 3.48 -11.44
C TYR A 249 -16.21 2.31 -10.81
N SER A 250 -16.34 2.34 -9.48
CA SER A 250 -17.18 1.42 -8.71
C SER A 250 -18.34 2.17 -8.08
N LYS A 251 -19.57 1.68 -8.29
CA LYS A 251 -20.75 2.11 -7.53
C LYS A 251 -20.78 1.50 -6.12
N GLU A 252 -20.08 0.38 -5.93
CA GLU A 252 -19.93 -0.23 -4.62
C GLU A 252 -18.88 0.53 -3.81
N ILE A 253 -19.35 1.24 -2.79
CA ILE A 253 -18.50 1.99 -1.86
C ILE A 253 -17.82 1.04 -0.86
N ILE A 254 -18.54 0.01 -0.43
CA ILE A 254 -18.03 -1.05 0.44
C ILE A 254 -17.82 -2.29 -0.41
N LYS A 255 -16.60 -2.82 -0.37
CA LYS A 255 -16.24 -4.05 -1.10
C LYS A 255 -16.99 -5.23 -0.48
N ALA A 256 -17.72 -5.99 -1.29
CA ALA A 256 -18.23 -7.28 -0.86
C ALA A 256 -17.13 -8.34 -0.94
N TYR A 257 -17.10 -9.27 0.02
CA TYR A 257 -16.24 -10.45 -0.10
C TYR A 257 -16.82 -11.41 -1.14
N SER A 258 -16.24 -11.36 -2.34
CA SER A 258 -16.39 -12.42 -3.34
C SER A 258 -15.29 -13.46 -3.09
N ALA A 259 -15.69 -14.60 -2.55
CA ALA A 259 -14.90 -15.80 -2.80
C ALA A 259 -15.15 -16.18 -4.25
N SER A 260 -14.09 -16.35 -5.04
CA SER A 260 -14.07 -16.70 -6.47
C SER A 260 -15.39 -17.30 -6.98
N GLU A 261 -15.95 -16.71 -8.04
CA GLU A 261 -17.29 -16.98 -8.59
C GLU A 261 -17.56 -18.45 -8.96
N ASP A 262 -16.53 -19.30 -9.04
CA ASP A 262 -16.67 -20.71 -9.36
C ASP A 262 -16.98 -21.56 -8.11
N SER A 263 -18.26 -21.61 -7.75
CA SER A 263 -18.78 -22.48 -6.68
C SER A 263 -18.60 -23.98 -6.95
N GLU A 264 -18.30 -24.36 -8.20
CA GLU A 264 -18.03 -25.72 -8.64
C GLU A 264 -16.54 -26.08 -8.56
N ASN A 265 -15.65 -25.12 -8.27
CA ASN A 265 -14.22 -25.36 -8.17
C ASN A 265 -13.91 -26.46 -7.12
N PRO A 266 -13.23 -27.56 -7.49
CA PRO A 266 -12.97 -28.68 -6.59
C PRO A 266 -12.26 -28.28 -5.29
N ARG A 267 -11.34 -27.31 -5.36
CA ARG A 267 -10.63 -26.79 -4.19
C ARG A 267 -11.56 -26.07 -3.21
N ARG A 268 -12.56 -25.36 -3.73
CA ARG A 268 -13.52 -24.59 -2.92
C ARG A 268 -14.52 -25.51 -2.22
N VAL A 269 -15.00 -26.53 -2.93
CA VAL A 269 -15.89 -27.55 -2.35
C VAL A 269 -15.20 -28.26 -1.19
N LEU A 270 -13.92 -28.63 -1.36
CA LEU A 270 -13.14 -29.26 -0.30
C LEU A 270 -12.83 -28.33 0.86
N GLU A 271 -12.51 -27.06 0.58
CA GLU A 271 -12.34 -26.04 1.62
C GLU A 271 -13.61 -25.91 2.49
N MET A 272 -14.80 -25.91 1.88
CA MET A 272 -16.07 -25.85 2.62
C MET A 272 -16.29 -27.11 3.46
N LEU A 273 -16.02 -28.28 2.89
CA LEU A 273 -16.13 -29.56 3.59
C LEU A 273 -15.17 -29.63 4.80
N PHE A 274 -13.93 -29.18 4.66
CA PHE A 274 -12.93 -29.17 5.74
C PHE A 274 -13.29 -28.27 6.92
N ARG A 275 -14.16 -27.26 6.73
CA ARG A 275 -14.65 -26.45 7.85
C ARG A 275 -15.66 -27.19 8.72
N GLN A 276 -16.30 -28.22 8.18
CA GLN A 276 -17.34 -29.01 8.86
C GLN A 276 -16.78 -30.30 9.46
N LEU A 277 -15.63 -30.76 8.97
CA LEU A 277 -14.99 -31.98 9.43
C LEU A 277 -14.02 -31.74 10.59
N GLU A 278 -13.84 -32.78 11.41
CA GLU A 278 -12.69 -32.86 12.31
C GLU A 278 -11.38 -33.04 11.52
N GLN A 279 -10.25 -32.94 12.23
CA GLN A 279 -8.93 -33.05 11.61
C GLN A 279 -8.76 -34.36 10.83
N ILE A 280 -8.50 -34.21 9.53
CA ILE A 280 -8.24 -35.30 8.60
C ILE A 280 -6.80 -35.81 8.77
N LYS A 281 -6.61 -37.13 8.70
CA LYS A 281 -5.31 -37.79 8.92
C LYS A 281 -4.58 -38.13 7.61
N SER A 282 -5.31 -38.14 6.50
CA SER A 282 -4.79 -38.46 5.18
C SER A 282 -3.68 -37.51 4.70
N LYS A 283 -2.63 -38.08 4.12
CA LYS A 283 -1.50 -37.34 3.52
C LYS A 283 -1.54 -37.29 1.99
N THR A 284 -2.31 -38.19 1.38
CA THR A 284 -2.47 -38.26 -0.08
C THR A 284 -3.95 -38.16 -0.45
N PHE A 285 -4.24 -37.76 -1.69
CA PHE A 285 -5.61 -37.70 -2.19
C PHE A 285 -6.30 -39.07 -2.24
N LYS A 286 -5.55 -40.15 -2.49
CA LYS A 286 -6.11 -41.52 -2.44
C LYS A 286 -6.55 -41.89 -1.02
N ASP A 287 -5.71 -41.60 -0.03
CA ASP A 287 -6.06 -41.84 1.38
C ASP A 287 -7.26 -40.98 1.78
N MET A 288 -7.32 -39.73 1.30
CA MET A 288 -8.41 -38.80 1.59
C MET A 288 -9.76 -39.30 1.05
N GLN A 289 -9.80 -39.91 -0.14
CA GLN A 289 -11.02 -40.54 -0.64
C GLN A 289 -11.49 -41.68 0.26
N ALA A 290 -10.56 -42.54 0.71
CA ALA A 290 -10.88 -43.63 1.62
C ALA A 290 -11.36 -43.11 2.99
N GLU A 291 -10.73 -42.06 3.52
CA GLU A 291 -11.14 -41.41 4.78
C GLU A 291 -12.52 -40.78 4.66
N PHE A 292 -12.85 -40.11 3.54
CA PHE A 292 -14.18 -39.56 3.31
C PHE A 292 -15.27 -40.63 3.21
N GLU A 293 -15.03 -41.73 2.51
CA GLU A 293 -16.00 -42.84 2.44
C GLU A 293 -16.19 -43.49 3.81
N SER A 294 -15.12 -43.62 4.61
CA SER A 294 -15.20 -44.09 5.99
C SER A 294 -16.02 -43.16 6.88
N LEU A 295 -15.78 -41.85 6.81
CA LEU A 295 -16.55 -40.84 7.53
C LEU A 295 -18.02 -40.85 7.10
N ARG A 296 -18.30 -41.02 5.81
CA ARG A 296 -19.67 -41.12 5.28
C ARG A 296 -20.40 -42.34 5.81
N ALA A 297 -19.72 -43.48 5.90
CA ALA A 297 -20.27 -44.68 6.51
C ALA A 297 -20.55 -44.48 8.02
N ALA A 298 -19.67 -43.76 8.72
CA ALA A 298 -19.85 -43.43 10.13
C ALA A 298 -21.03 -42.47 10.37
N GLU A 299 -21.21 -41.44 9.53
CA GLU A 299 -22.36 -40.52 9.60
C GLU A 299 -23.70 -41.23 9.42
N ARG A 300 -23.74 -42.29 8.59
CA ARG A 300 -24.94 -43.12 8.39
C ARG A 300 -25.37 -43.86 9.65
N LEU A 301 -24.42 -44.17 10.53
CA LEU A 301 -24.66 -44.91 11.77
C LEU A 301 -25.07 -43.99 12.95
N LYS A 302 -24.95 -42.66 12.80
CA LYS A 302 -25.38 -41.70 13.82
C LYS A 302 -26.91 -41.65 13.92
N SER A 303 -27.43 -41.28 15.09
CA SER A 303 -28.86 -41.07 15.33
C SER A 303 -29.13 -39.66 15.87
N PRO A 304 -29.77 -38.76 15.10
CA PRO A 304 -30.21 -38.96 13.71
C PRO A 304 -29.04 -38.93 12.70
N PRO A 305 -29.13 -39.66 11.56
CA PRO A 305 -28.12 -39.58 10.49
C PRO A 305 -28.09 -38.18 9.84
N SER A 306 -26.89 -37.66 9.57
CA SER A 306 -26.73 -36.40 8.85
C SER A 306 -26.66 -36.64 7.33
N TYR A 307 -27.82 -36.59 6.67
CA TYR A 307 -27.91 -36.76 5.21
C TYR A 307 -27.14 -35.68 4.43
N GLU A 308 -27.13 -34.45 4.95
CA GLU A 308 -26.36 -33.35 4.36
C GLU A 308 -24.87 -33.64 4.38
N MET A 309 -24.31 -34.08 5.52
CA MET A 309 -22.89 -34.41 5.63
C MET A 309 -22.51 -35.59 4.74
N MET A 310 -23.38 -36.62 4.64
CA MET A 310 -23.14 -37.73 3.71
C MET A 310 -23.07 -37.27 2.25
N GLN A 311 -23.93 -36.32 1.85
CA GLN A 311 -23.91 -35.74 0.50
C GLN A 311 -22.66 -34.90 0.29
N ASN A 312 -22.27 -34.08 1.26
CA ASN A 312 -21.06 -33.26 1.20
C ASN A 312 -19.80 -34.12 1.10
N LEU A 313 -19.71 -35.22 1.86
CA LEU A 313 -18.63 -36.20 1.78
C LEU A 313 -18.59 -36.91 0.43
N SER A 314 -19.74 -37.32 -0.11
CA SER A 314 -19.82 -37.90 -1.46
C SER A 314 -19.39 -36.91 -2.54
N LYS A 315 -19.75 -35.62 -2.41
CA LYS A 315 -19.26 -34.56 -3.30
C LYS A 315 -17.75 -34.40 -3.14
N GLY A 316 -17.23 -34.41 -1.91
CA GLY A 316 -15.80 -34.37 -1.61
C GLY A 316 -15.01 -35.49 -2.31
N VAL A 317 -15.47 -36.74 -2.25
CA VAL A 317 -14.84 -37.89 -2.94
C VAL A 317 -14.74 -37.65 -4.45
N LYS A 318 -15.83 -37.15 -5.06
CA LYS A 318 -15.86 -36.81 -6.49
C LYS A 318 -14.84 -35.72 -6.83
N MET A 319 -14.80 -34.64 -6.04
CA MET A 319 -13.88 -33.51 -6.26
C MET A 319 -12.41 -33.92 -6.10
N VAL A 320 -12.09 -34.82 -5.16
CA VAL A 320 -10.74 -35.40 -5.05
C VAL A 320 -10.38 -36.20 -6.30
N GLY A 321 -11.34 -36.95 -6.86
CA GLY A 321 -11.16 -37.66 -8.13
C GLY A 321 -10.87 -36.71 -9.29
N GLU A 322 -11.60 -35.60 -9.38
CA GLU A 322 -11.38 -34.56 -10.40
C GLU A 322 -9.98 -33.92 -10.26
N MET A 323 -9.54 -33.62 -9.05
CA MET A 323 -8.18 -33.07 -8.81
C MET A 323 -7.07 -34.07 -9.15
N LEU A 324 -7.28 -35.36 -8.88
CA LEU A 324 -6.36 -36.42 -9.28
C LEU A 324 -6.24 -36.52 -10.80
N ASN A 325 -7.36 -36.39 -11.53
CA ASN A 325 -7.38 -36.44 -12.99
C ASN A 325 -6.64 -35.25 -13.64
N VAL A 326 -6.62 -34.09 -12.98
CA VAL A 326 -5.92 -32.88 -13.45
C VAL A 326 -4.51 -32.78 -12.83
N GLU A 327 -4.01 -33.84 -12.19
CA GLU A 327 -2.67 -33.93 -11.58
C GLU A 327 -2.36 -32.79 -10.58
N VAL A 328 -3.39 -32.29 -9.88
CA VAL A 328 -3.21 -31.28 -8.82
C VAL A 328 -2.42 -31.91 -7.67
N SER A 329 -1.47 -31.17 -7.09
CA SER A 329 -0.76 -31.66 -5.92
C SER A 329 -1.52 -31.34 -4.61
N PRO A 330 -1.40 -32.15 -3.55
CA PRO A 330 -1.96 -31.82 -2.24
C PRO A 330 -1.46 -30.47 -1.70
N GLN A 331 -0.23 -30.09 -2.03
CA GLN A 331 0.35 -28.82 -1.64
C GLN A 331 -0.39 -27.64 -2.28
N ASP A 332 -0.90 -27.77 -3.50
CA ASP A 332 -1.67 -26.72 -4.17
C ASP A 332 -3.02 -26.47 -3.49
N LEU A 333 -3.68 -27.53 -2.99
CA LEU A 333 -4.89 -27.39 -2.19
C LEU A 333 -4.59 -26.67 -0.86
N ILE A 334 -3.50 -27.04 -0.18
CA ILE A 334 -3.07 -26.39 1.06
C ILE A 334 -2.76 -24.90 0.82
N ASN A 335 -2.01 -24.59 -0.24
CA ASN A 335 -1.68 -23.22 -0.61
C ASN A 335 -2.94 -22.40 -0.91
N PHE A 336 -3.87 -22.96 -1.69
CA PHE A 336 -5.16 -22.33 -1.98
C PHE A 336 -5.93 -22.02 -0.68
N MET A 337 -6.07 -22.99 0.22
CA MET A 337 -6.80 -22.78 1.48
C MET A 337 -6.11 -21.76 2.39
N ALA A 338 -4.78 -21.77 2.45
CA ALA A 338 -4.00 -20.79 3.19
C ALA A 338 -4.21 -19.37 2.63
N GLU A 339 -4.22 -19.21 1.31
CA GLU A 339 -4.54 -17.94 0.65
C GLU A 339 -5.95 -17.47 0.96
N GLN A 340 -6.94 -18.38 0.95
CA GLN A 340 -8.33 -18.06 1.29
C GLN A 340 -8.49 -17.64 2.77
N LEU A 341 -7.76 -18.27 3.69
CA LEU A 341 -7.72 -17.86 5.10
C LEU A 341 -7.12 -16.46 5.26
N VAL A 342 -6.01 -16.19 4.60
CA VAL A 342 -5.37 -14.86 4.60
C VAL A 342 -6.31 -13.81 3.99
N ALA A 343 -7.00 -14.13 2.88
CA ALA A 343 -7.97 -13.24 2.25
C ALA A 343 -9.15 -12.92 3.18
N ARG A 344 -9.69 -13.93 3.88
CA ARG A 344 -10.77 -13.74 4.87
C ARG A 344 -10.32 -12.92 6.07
N ALA A 345 -9.12 -13.16 6.60
CA ALA A 345 -8.56 -12.37 7.69
C ALA A 345 -8.40 -10.90 7.28
N LYS A 346 -7.88 -10.62 6.07
CA LYS A 346 -7.80 -9.26 5.52
C LYS A 346 -9.16 -8.61 5.35
N TYR A 347 -10.16 -9.35 4.86
CA TYR A 347 -11.52 -8.84 4.70
C TYR A 347 -12.19 -8.54 6.06
N SER A 348 -12.01 -9.41 7.05
CA SER A 348 -12.49 -9.18 8.41
C SER A 348 -11.86 -7.91 9.02
N GLN A 349 -10.56 -7.69 8.78
CA GLN A 349 -9.89 -6.47 9.22
C GLN A 349 -10.46 -5.23 8.51
N TYR A 350 -10.70 -5.32 7.20
CA TYR A 350 -11.34 -4.26 6.42
C TYR A 350 -12.71 -3.89 6.98
N LEU A 351 -13.58 -4.88 7.25
CA LEU A 351 -14.89 -4.62 7.86
C LEU A 351 -14.77 -3.99 9.25
N GLY A 352 -13.84 -4.45 10.08
CA GLY A 352 -13.59 -3.84 11.39
C GLY A 352 -13.16 -2.37 11.28
N ASN A 353 -12.34 -2.02 10.29
CA ASN A 353 -11.95 -0.64 10.03
C ASN A 353 -13.14 0.22 9.57
N ILE A 354 -14.00 -0.32 8.68
CA ILE A 354 -15.23 0.34 8.24
C ILE A 354 -16.17 0.57 9.43
N GLU A 355 -16.37 -0.43 10.29
CA GLU A 355 -17.23 -0.31 11.47
C GLU A 355 -16.75 0.80 12.42
N ASN A 356 -15.44 0.87 12.67
CA ASN A 356 -14.84 1.93 13.47
C ASN A 356 -15.00 3.31 12.80
N GLY A 357 -14.75 3.39 11.49
CA GLY A 357 -14.95 4.62 10.72
C GLY A 357 -16.39 5.13 10.76
N LEU A 358 -17.38 4.23 10.64
CA LEU A 358 -18.79 4.57 10.78
C LEU A 358 -19.10 5.17 12.16
N LYS A 359 -18.55 4.59 13.24
CA LYS A 359 -18.71 5.15 14.59
C LYS A 359 -18.16 6.57 14.67
N ASP A 360 -17.03 6.85 14.04
CA ASP A 360 -16.41 8.18 14.05
C ASP A 360 -17.18 9.19 13.19
N ILE A 361 -17.72 8.77 12.05
CA ILE A 361 -18.64 9.57 11.24
C ILE A 361 -19.89 9.93 12.06
N TYR A 362 -20.53 8.97 12.72
CA TYR A 362 -21.70 9.22 13.56
C TYR A 362 -21.39 10.20 14.69
N LYS A 363 -20.28 10.01 15.43
CA LYS A 363 -19.85 10.96 16.46
C LYS A 363 -19.64 12.37 15.91
N LYS A 364 -19.05 12.51 14.72
CA LYS A 364 -18.80 13.82 14.10
C LYS A 364 -20.11 14.48 13.65
N ARG A 365 -21.03 13.71 13.06
CA ARG A 365 -22.38 14.15 12.71
C ARG A 365 -23.15 14.62 13.95
N ASP A 366 -23.13 13.85 15.02
CA ASP A 366 -23.87 14.17 16.25
C ASP A 366 -23.31 15.42 16.96
N LYS A 367 -22.02 15.73 16.78
CA LYS A 367 -21.43 17.02 17.20
C LYS A 367 -21.79 18.19 16.27
N TYR A 368 -22.18 17.88 15.04
CA TYR A 368 -22.54 18.88 14.03
C TYR A 368 -24.01 19.29 14.11
N ALA A 369 -24.89 18.34 14.45
CA ALA A 369 -26.29 18.62 14.81
C ALA A 369 -26.35 19.47 16.09
#